data_AF-A0A2M7N7T8-F1
#
_entry.id   AF-A0A2M7N7T8-F1
#
_cell.length_a   1.000
_cell.length_b   1.000
_cell.length_c   1.000
_cell.angle_alpha   90.00
_cell.angle_beta   90.00
_cell.angle_gamma   90.00
#
_symmetry.space_group_name_H-M   'P 1'
#
loop_
_entity.id
_entity.type
_entity.pdbx_description
1 polymer ?
#
loop_
_entity_poly.entity_id
_entity_poly.type
_entity_poly.pdbx_seq_one_letter_code
_entity_poly.pdbx_strand_id
1 'polypeptide(L)'
;MFAVVGTLYFSGWFSYRSHIQSYTRLGNNISTLKNNQKSLWSALFSNYKSEHSYTTGTGFAISTNGYIITSYHIIKDFDSIFVVNNFDSLIRYRADLVYNNQNSDLAILKINDSLFNSLEKIPFKLSNENINLGEYVYTLGYSKQNIVFGEGSVSSYTGFNEDSLTIQVSIPSNPGNSGGPILNSKGEIVGMLCAKSNEIDGATYAIKSEYLYNVIDSLNSKLEINNKVVLPKYNNLSHSDRPQQIKKIQNVIFKVEAY
;
A
#
# COMPACT_ATOMS: atom_id res chain seq x y z
N MET A 1 -12.16 -28.87 -55.90
CA MET A 1 -11.31 -28.96 -54.70
C MET A 1 -9.94 -28.25 -54.83
N PHE A 2 -9.43 -27.96 -56.05
CA PHE A 2 -8.13 -27.28 -56.22
C PHE A 2 -8.16 -25.74 -56.12
N ALA A 3 -9.29 -25.08 -56.38
CA ALA A 3 -9.40 -23.62 -56.37
C ALA A 3 -9.30 -22.97 -54.96
N VAL A 4 -9.74 -23.69 -53.92
CA VAL A 4 -9.76 -23.22 -52.52
C VAL A 4 -8.35 -23.19 -51.91
N VAL A 5 -7.49 -24.13 -52.31
CA VAL A 5 -6.10 -24.21 -51.81
C VAL A 5 -5.23 -23.10 -52.39
N GLY A 6 -5.41 -22.75 -53.67
CA GLY A 6 -4.69 -21.66 -54.32
C GLY A 6 -5.04 -20.27 -53.75
N THR A 7 -6.31 -20.05 -53.39
CA THR A 7 -6.76 -18.80 -52.76
C THR A 7 -6.27 -18.65 -51.31
N LEU A 8 -6.16 -19.74 -50.55
CA LEU A 8 -5.55 -19.72 -49.20
C LEU A 8 -4.03 -19.45 -49.22
N TYR A 9 -3.35 -19.88 -50.29
CA TYR A 9 -1.93 -19.55 -50.51
C TYR A 9 -1.74 -18.08 -50.91
N PHE A 10 -2.58 -17.56 -51.81
CA PHE A 10 -2.46 -16.18 -52.30
C PHE A 10 -2.93 -15.12 -51.28
N SER A 11 -3.85 -15.48 -50.37
CA SER A 11 -4.38 -14.56 -49.34
C SER A 11 -3.47 -14.40 -48.10
N GLY A 12 -2.27 -14.99 -48.09
CA GLY A 12 -1.35 -14.87 -46.95
C GLY A 12 -1.83 -15.58 -45.68
N TRP A 13 -2.83 -16.45 -45.77
CA TRP A 13 -3.43 -17.14 -44.61
C TRP A 13 -2.42 -18.04 -43.88
N PHE A 14 -1.49 -18.65 -44.62
CA PHE A 14 -0.40 -19.44 -44.05
C PHE A 14 0.66 -18.56 -43.36
N SER A 15 0.94 -17.38 -43.91
CA SER A 15 1.80 -16.35 -43.30
C SER A 15 1.16 -15.75 -42.03
N TYR A 16 -0.16 -15.60 -42.00
CA TYR A 16 -0.92 -15.13 -40.83
C TYR A 16 -0.89 -16.15 -39.67
N ARG A 17 -1.08 -17.44 -39.95
CA ARG A 17 -0.99 -18.50 -38.91
C ARG A 17 0.42 -18.65 -38.34
N SER A 18 1.46 -18.53 -39.15
CA SER A 18 2.85 -18.54 -38.67
C SER A 18 3.19 -17.30 -37.82
N HIS A 19 2.63 -16.14 -38.16
CA HIS A 19 2.75 -14.94 -37.32
C HIS A 19 2.03 -15.09 -35.98
N ILE A 20 0.81 -15.64 -35.93
CA ILE A 20 0.08 -15.91 -34.67
C ILE A 20 0.89 -16.83 -33.75
N GLN A 21 1.50 -17.89 -34.29
CA GLN A 21 2.37 -18.78 -33.50
C GLN A 21 3.62 -18.06 -32.97
N SER A 22 4.13 -17.08 -33.72
CA SER A 22 5.27 -16.26 -33.30
C SER A 22 4.89 -15.30 -32.17
N TYR A 23 3.71 -14.67 -32.24
CA TYR A 23 3.19 -13.80 -31.18
C TYR A 23 2.89 -14.57 -29.89
N THR A 24 2.31 -15.78 -29.97
CA THR A 24 2.05 -16.59 -28.77
C THR A 24 3.33 -17.07 -28.11
N ARG A 25 4.34 -17.48 -28.90
CA ARG A 25 5.68 -17.80 -28.38
C ARG A 25 6.35 -16.59 -27.75
N LEU A 26 6.21 -15.40 -28.35
CA LEU A 26 6.74 -14.17 -27.78
C LEU A 26 6.06 -13.82 -26.45
N GLY A 27 4.72 -13.92 -26.37
CA GLY A 27 3.97 -13.72 -25.13
C GLY A 27 4.38 -14.68 -24.02
N ASN A 28 4.55 -15.96 -24.35
CA ASN A 28 5.03 -16.98 -23.42
C ASN A 28 6.49 -16.75 -22.99
N ASN A 29 7.35 -16.31 -23.90
CA ASN A 29 8.73 -15.96 -23.57
C ASN A 29 8.79 -14.72 -22.66
N ILE A 30 7.95 -13.71 -22.89
CA ILE A 30 7.86 -12.51 -22.05
C ILE A 30 7.36 -12.88 -20.64
N SER A 31 6.33 -13.73 -20.52
CA SER A 31 5.84 -14.18 -19.21
C SER A 31 6.89 -15.02 -18.48
N THR A 32 7.60 -15.90 -19.19
CA THR A 32 8.70 -16.68 -18.64
C THR A 32 9.85 -15.79 -18.20
N LEU A 33 10.21 -14.76 -18.97
CA LEU A 33 11.23 -13.77 -18.60
C LEU A 33 10.82 -12.95 -17.37
N LYS A 34 9.55 -12.53 -17.28
CA LYS A 34 9.02 -11.81 -16.11
C LYS A 34 9.07 -12.67 -14.85
N ASN A 35 8.68 -13.95 -14.97
CA ASN A 35 8.74 -14.91 -13.87
C ASN A 35 10.18 -15.25 -13.47
N ASN A 36 11.07 -15.43 -14.45
CA ASN A 36 12.49 -15.69 -14.22
C ASN A 36 13.17 -14.49 -13.57
N GLN A 37 12.88 -13.26 -14.01
CA GLN A 37 13.29 -12.06 -13.29
C GLN A 37 12.77 -12.10 -11.86
N LYS A 38 11.45 -12.29 -11.61
CA LYS A 38 10.90 -12.36 -10.25
C LYS A 38 11.58 -13.43 -9.38
N SER A 39 11.92 -14.59 -9.94
CA SER A 39 12.63 -15.66 -9.25
C SER A 39 14.12 -15.36 -9.00
N LEU A 40 14.77 -14.65 -9.91
CA LEU A 40 16.13 -14.14 -9.73
C LEU A 40 16.14 -13.04 -8.68
N TRP A 41 15.14 -12.16 -8.68
CA TRP A 41 14.92 -11.18 -7.62
C TRP A 41 14.74 -11.92 -6.28
N SER A 42 13.82 -12.87 -6.15
CA SER A 42 13.67 -13.60 -4.89
C SER A 42 14.93 -14.37 -4.48
N ALA A 43 15.71 -14.94 -5.40
CA ALA A 43 16.97 -15.61 -5.10
C ALA A 43 18.08 -14.64 -4.67
N LEU A 44 18.20 -13.47 -5.31
CA LEU A 44 19.18 -12.43 -4.99
C LEU A 44 18.88 -11.76 -3.64
N PHE A 45 17.59 -11.62 -3.27
CA PHE A 45 17.17 -11.01 -2.01
C PHE A 45 16.84 -12.02 -0.90
N SER A 46 16.71 -13.33 -1.18
CA SER A 46 16.58 -14.37 -0.14
C SER A 46 17.92 -14.90 0.37
N ASN A 47 19.00 -14.79 -0.43
CA ASN A 47 20.34 -15.21 -0.01
C ASN A 47 21.10 -14.16 0.82
N TYR A 48 20.47 -13.02 1.15
CA TYR A 48 20.90 -12.14 2.24
C TYR A 48 20.12 -12.49 3.51
N LYS A 49 20.23 -13.76 3.94
CA LYS A 49 19.73 -14.18 5.24
C LYS A 49 20.73 -13.70 6.30
N SER A 50 20.60 -12.44 6.72
CA SER A 50 21.10 -12.05 8.04
C SER A 50 20.42 -12.95 9.07
N GLU A 51 21.16 -13.42 10.08
CA GLU A 51 20.64 -14.26 11.18
C GLU A 51 19.50 -13.60 11.99
N HIS A 52 19.08 -12.38 11.63
CA HIS A 52 17.93 -11.69 12.17
C HIS A 52 16.91 -11.53 11.03
N SER A 53 15.80 -12.26 11.13
CA SER A 53 14.61 -11.99 10.32
C SER A 53 14.10 -10.61 10.71
N TYR A 54 13.93 -9.70 9.76
CA TYR A 54 13.28 -8.42 10.00
C TYR A 54 12.38 -8.11 8.81
N THR A 55 11.34 -7.33 9.05
CA THR A 55 10.48 -6.84 7.97
C THR A 55 10.29 -5.34 8.08
N THR A 56 9.92 -4.76 6.96
CA THR A 56 9.71 -3.31 6.85
C THR A 56 8.49 -3.01 6.02
N GLY A 57 7.78 -1.95 6.40
CA GLY A 57 6.75 -1.39 5.56
C GLY A 57 6.47 0.06 5.93
N THR A 58 5.27 0.50 5.62
CA THR A 58 4.83 1.88 5.84
C THR A 58 3.77 1.93 6.91
N GLY A 59 3.79 2.97 7.71
CA GLY A 59 2.64 3.40 8.49
C GLY A 59 2.45 4.91 8.35
N PHE A 60 1.30 5.40 8.80
CA PHE A 60 1.02 6.82 8.87
C PHE A 60 0.37 7.19 10.19
N ALA A 61 0.76 8.34 10.74
CA ALA A 61 0.22 8.81 12.01
C ALA A 61 -1.19 9.36 11.83
N ILE A 62 -2.11 8.90 12.68
CA ILE A 62 -3.51 9.36 12.71
C ILE A 62 -3.80 10.38 13.81
N SER A 63 -2.84 10.59 14.72
CA SER A 63 -2.93 11.56 15.79
C SER A 63 -1.57 12.10 16.19
N THR A 64 -1.56 13.29 16.78
CA THR A 64 -0.33 13.98 17.20
C THR A 64 0.35 13.32 18.39
N ASN A 65 -0.39 12.57 19.21
CA ASN A 65 0.15 11.79 20.32
C ASN A 65 0.74 10.43 19.89
N GLY A 66 0.95 10.19 18.58
CA GLY A 66 1.79 9.10 18.09
C GLY A 66 1.07 7.76 17.90
N TYR A 67 -0.22 7.78 17.55
CA TYR A 67 -0.87 6.58 17.01
C TYR A 67 -0.62 6.47 15.52
N ILE A 68 -0.21 5.29 15.07
CA ILE A 68 0.18 5.00 13.69
C ILE A 68 -0.62 3.81 13.18
N ILE A 69 -1.20 3.93 11.98
CA ILE A 69 -1.82 2.82 11.26
C ILE A 69 -0.77 2.16 10.35
N THR A 70 -0.77 0.83 10.29
CA THR A 70 0.07 0.04 9.38
C THR A 70 -0.57 -1.31 9.04
N SER A 71 0.08 -2.13 8.21
CA SER A 71 -0.38 -3.50 7.93
C SER A 71 0.03 -4.48 9.01
N TYR A 72 -0.88 -5.39 9.39
CA TYR A 72 -0.63 -6.38 10.44
C TYR A 72 0.47 -7.39 10.07
N HIS A 73 0.54 -7.82 8.81
CA HIS A 73 1.57 -8.77 8.37
C HIS A 73 3.00 -8.26 8.51
N ILE A 74 3.19 -6.93 8.64
CA ILE A 74 4.50 -6.31 8.90
C ILE A 74 4.94 -6.59 10.34
N ILE A 75 4.04 -6.83 11.28
CA ILE A 75 4.40 -6.91 12.71
C ILE A 75 4.07 -8.25 13.36
N LYS A 76 3.30 -9.11 12.69
CA LYS A 76 2.66 -10.30 13.29
C LYS A 76 3.61 -11.32 13.93
N ASP A 77 4.87 -11.41 13.48
CA ASP A 77 5.84 -12.44 13.89
C ASP A 77 7.02 -11.82 14.68
N PHE A 78 6.86 -10.59 15.17
CA PHE A 78 7.95 -9.79 15.72
C PHE A 78 7.55 -9.14 17.05
N ASP A 79 8.48 -9.16 18.01
CA ASP A 79 8.25 -8.63 19.37
C ASP A 79 8.69 -7.16 19.47
N SER A 80 9.63 -6.74 18.62
CA SER A 80 10.19 -5.39 18.66
C SER A 80 9.76 -4.59 17.44
N ILE A 81 8.94 -3.56 17.66
CA ILE A 81 8.43 -2.68 16.61
C ILE A 81 9.03 -1.28 16.78
N PHE A 82 9.58 -0.75 15.70
CA PHE A 82 10.13 0.59 15.63
C PHE A 82 9.49 1.39 14.49
N VAL A 83 9.37 2.69 14.69
CA VAL A 83 8.95 3.63 13.66
C VAL A 83 10.01 4.70 13.42
N VAL A 84 10.27 4.97 12.15
CA VAL A 84 11.32 5.90 11.69
C VAL A 84 10.70 6.94 10.77
N ASN A 85 11.05 8.21 10.96
CA ASN A 85 10.56 9.31 10.12
C ASN A 85 11.63 9.73 9.10
N ASN A 86 11.20 10.21 7.93
CA ASN A 86 12.07 10.57 6.81
C ASN A 86 13.05 11.72 7.12
N PHE A 87 12.72 12.61 8.06
CA PHE A 87 13.54 13.79 8.36
C PHE A 87 14.77 13.48 9.20
N ASP A 88 14.72 12.41 9.98
CA ASP A 88 15.82 11.99 10.81
C ASP A 88 15.86 10.46 10.86
N SER A 89 16.41 9.87 9.80
CA SER A 89 16.61 8.42 9.71
C SER A 89 17.42 7.81 10.87
N LEU A 90 18.08 8.66 11.69
CA LEU A 90 18.81 8.25 12.88
C LEU A 90 17.92 8.13 14.11
N ILE A 91 16.76 8.81 14.14
CA ILE A 91 15.81 8.70 15.24
C ILE A 91 14.80 7.60 14.95
N ARG A 92 14.87 6.55 15.75
CA ARG A 92 13.92 5.44 15.77
C ARG A 92 13.17 5.50 17.08
N TYR A 93 11.85 5.41 17.01
CA TYR A 93 11.01 5.35 18.21
C TYR A 93 10.47 3.95 18.40
N ARG A 94 10.55 3.42 19.62
CA ARG A 94 9.84 2.19 19.97
C ARG A 94 8.33 2.42 19.91
N ALA A 95 7.61 1.45 19.35
CA ALA A 95 6.16 1.47 19.31
C ALA A 95 5.57 0.15 19.82
N ASP A 96 4.42 0.24 20.49
CA ASP A 96 3.69 -0.91 20.99
C ASP A 96 2.44 -1.15 20.13
N LEU A 97 2.09 -2.42 19.96
CA LEU A 97 0.86 -2.82 19.29
C LEU A 97 -0.35 -2.58 20.20
N VAL A 98 -1.27 -1.70 19.80
CA VAL A 98 -2.48 -1.37 20.60
C VAL A 98 -3.77 -1.94 20.00
N TYR A 99 -3.78 -2.22 18.70
CA TYR A 99 -4.90 -2.88 18.02
C TYR A 99 -4.38 -3.68 16.84
N ASN A 100 -4.96 -4.86 16.61
CA ASN A 100 -4.74 -5.61 15.38
C ASN A 100 -6.03 -6.28 14.90
N ASN A 101 -6.07 -6.55 13.60
CA ASN A 101 -7.06 -7.41 12.98
C ASN A 101 -6.39 -8.19 11.84
N GLN A 102 -6.20 -9.49 12.07
CA GLN A 102 -5.56 -10.39 11.11
C GLN A 102 -6.35 -10.54 9.80
N ASN A 103 -7.68 -10.49 9.85
CA ASN A 103 -8.53 -10.71 8.69
C ASN A 103 -8.40 -9.57 7.68
N SER A 104 -8.46 -8.32 8.18
CA SER A 104 -8.33 -7.11 7.38
C SER A 104 -6.87 -6.68 7.16
N ASP A 105 -5.90 -7.34 7.78
CA ASP A 105 -4.47 -7.01 7.71
C ASP A 105 -4.17 -5.58 8.22
N LEU A 106 -4.83 -5.19 9.31
CA LEU A 106 -4.74 -3.85 9.91
C LEU A 106 -4.09 -3.92 11.30
N ALA A 107 -3.18 -2.99 11.58
CA ALA A 107 -2.64 -2.77 12.91
C ALA A 107 -2.62 -1.27 13.26
N ILE A 108 -2.84 -0.97 14.55
CA ILE A 108 -2.59 0.36 15.12
C ILE A 108 -1.48 0.21 16.15
N LEU A 109 -0.44 1.02 15.98
CA LEU A 109 0.70 1.14 16.85
C LEU A 109 0.59 2.42 17.67
N LYS A 110 1.17 2.43 18.87
CA LYS A 110 1.37 3.62 19.69
C LYS A 110 2.86 3.80 19.94
N ILE A 111 3.41 4.96 19.59
CA ILE A 111 4.77 5.31 19.97
C ILE A 111 4.86 5.36 21.51
N ASN A 112 5.78 4.55 22.05
CA ASN A 112 6.08 4.46 23.48
C ASN A 112 7.59 4.60 23.67
N ASP A 113 8.06 5.82 23.48
CA ASP A 113 9.48 6.18 23.56
C ASP A 113 9.62 7.50 24.29
N SER A 114 10.51 7.59 25.28
CA SER A 114 10.71 8.80 26.07
C SER A 114 11.23 9.99 25.25
N LEU A 115 11.85 9.73 24.10
CA LEU A 115 12.32 10.77 23.19
C LEU A 115 11.20 11.33 22.30
N PHE A 116 10.06 10.65 22.25
CA PHE A 116 8.91 11.11 21.48
C PHE A 116 8.07 12.10 22.29
N ASN A 117 8.00 13.35 21.82
CA ASN A 117 7.14 14.37 22.41
C ASN A 117 5.71 14.31 21.82
N SER A 118 5.58 14.80 20.60
CA SER A 118 4.35 14.79 19.81
C SER A 118 4.66 15.23 18.38
N LEU A 119 3.75 14.94 17.46
CA LEU A 119 3.79 15.50 16.11
C LEU A 119 3.17 16.90 16.13
N GLU A 120 3.73 17.82 15.34
CA GLU A 120 3.22 19.21 15.23
C GLU A 120 1.75 19.24 14.80
N LYS A 121 1.41 18.47 13.77
CA LYS A 121 0.06 18.40 13.19
C LYS A 121 -0.12 17.19 12.30
N ILE A 122 -1.37 16.78 12.12
CA ILE A 122 -1.78 15.83 11.09
C ILE A 122 -2.43 16.63 9.95
N PRO A 123 -1.85 16.67 8.73
CA PRO A 123 -2.23 17.63 7.70
C PRO A 123 -3.44 17.18 6.85
N PHE A 124 -3.92 15.95 7.03
CA PHE A 124 -5.03 15.36 6.29
C PHE A 124 -6.21 15.07 7.22
N LYS A 125 -7.38 14.82 6.63
CA LYS A 125 -8.47 14.09 7.30
C LYS A 125 -8.69 12.74 6.62
N LEU A 126 -9.32 11.81 7.34
CA LEU A 126 -9.95 10.66 6.69
C LEU A 126 -11.15 11.16 5.88
N SER A 127 -11.34 10.63 4.67
CA SER A 127 -12.49 10.98 3.84
C SER A 127 -13.74 10.28 4.36
N ASN A 128 -14.81 11.06 4.47
CA ASN A 128 -16.16 10.61 4.77
C ASN A 128 -17.03 10.51 3.50
N GLU A 129 -16.43 10.77 2.33
CA GLU A 129 -17.08 10.64 1.04
C GLU A 129 -16.83 9.22 0.49
N ASN A 130 -17.83 8.68 -0.21
CA ASN A 130 -17.63 7.44 -0.96
C ASN A 130 -16.70 7.71 -2.13
N ILE A 131 -15.65 6.89 -2.25
CA ILE A 131 -14.75 6.94 -3.40
C ILE A 131 -15.42 6.34 -4.63
N ASN A 132 -15.18 6.93 -5.81
CA ASN A 132 -15.81 6.49 -7.05
C ASN A 132 -14.86 5.70 -7.96
N LEU A 133 -15.40 4.83 -8.82
CA LEU A 133 -14.62 4.19 -9.87
C LEU A 133 -13.94 5.22 -10.79
N GLY A 134 -12.69 4.97 -11.14
CA GLY A 134 -11.88 5.86 -11.96
C GLY A 134 -11.37 7.11 -11.22
N GLU A 135 -11.73 7.31 -9.95
CA GLU A 135 -11.18 8.43 -9.16
C GLU A 135 -9.67 8.26 -8.98
N TYR A 136 -8.93 9.33 -9.27
CA TYR A 136 -7.48 9.34 -9.13
C TYR A 136 -7.07 9.29 -7.66
N VAL A 137 -6.15 8.39 -7.36
CA VAL A 137 -5.59 8.18 -6.03
C VAL A 137 -4.07 8.10 -6.07
N TYR A 138 -3.45 8.40 -4.94
CA TYR A 138 -2.01 8.27 -4.78
C TYR A 138 -1.63 7.76 -3.40
N THR A 139 -0.42 7.26 -3.26
CA THR A 139 0.15 6.75 -2.03
C THR A 139 1.59 7.23 -1.85
N LEU A 140 2.03 7.19 -0.60
CA LEU A 140 3.41 7.38 -0.20
C LEU A 140 3.79 6.22 0.70
N GLY A 141 4.87 5.54 0.37
CA GLY A 141 5.34 4.41 1.15
C GLY A 141 6.86 4.27 1.11
N TYR A 142 7.42 3.60 2.11
CA TYR A 142 8.85 3.37 2.20
C TYR A 142 9.25 2.14 1.41
N SER A 143 9.79 2.34 0.21
CA SER A 143 10.50 1.27 -0.50
C SER A 143 11.97 1.27 -0.05
N LYS A 144 12.32 0.32 0.81
CA LYS A 144 13.63 0.21 1.47
C LYS A 144 13.89 1.32 2.49
N GLN A 145 14.54 2.42 2.09
CA GLN A 145 14.98 3.50 2.98
C GLN A 145 14.28 4.82 2.68
N ASN A 146 13.78 5.01 1.46
CA ASN A 146 13.23 6.27 1.01
C ASN A 146 11.74 6.17 0.79
N ILE A 147 11.04 7.29 1.00
CA ILE A 147 9.65 7.43 0.57
C ILE A 147 9.60 7.38 -0.96
N VAL A 148 8.70 6.56 -1.48
CA VAL A 148 8.36 6.41 -2.88
C VAL A 148 6.93 6.84 -3.08
N PHE A 149 6.72 7.64 -4.13
CA PHE A 149 5.41 8.04 -4.60
C PHE A 149 4.84 6.98 -5.56
N GLY A 150 3.56 6.67 -5.39
CA GLY A 150 2.79 5.84 -6.32
C GLY A 150 1.44 6.46 -6.61
N GLU A 151 0.93 6.27 -7.82
CA GLU A 151 -0.38 6.78 -8.23
C GLU A 151 -1.14 5.77 -9.09
N GLY A 152 -2.44 5.99 -9.17
CA GLY A 152 -3.37 5.15 -9.93
C GLY A 152 -4.79 5.67 -9.78
N SER A 153 -5.75 4.75 -9.88
CA SER A 153 -7.18 5.00 -9.81
C SER A 153 -7.91 3.86 -9.11
N VAL A 154 -9.11 4.13 -8.62
CA VAL A 154 -9.99 3.08 -8.12
C VAL A 154 -10.49 2.23 -9.27
N SER A 155 -10.25 0.92 -9.16
CA SER A 155 -10.56 -0.08 -10.18
C SER A 155 -11.80 -0.92 -9.83
N SER A 156 -12.11 -1.10 -8.54
CA SER A 156 -13.30 -1.81 -8.07
C SER A 156 -13.74 -1.26 -6.70
N TYR A 157 -15.04 -1.30 -6.42
CA TYR A 157 -15.63 -0.97 -5.11
C TYR A 157 -15.48 -2.06 -4.06
N THR A 158 -15.11 -3.26 -4.49
CA THR A 158 -14.89 -4.43 -3.63
C THR A 158 -13.48 -4.98 -3.86
N GLY A 159 -12.93 -5.59 -2.82
CA GLY A 159 -11.66 -6.29 -2.94
C GLY A 159 -11.81 -7.73 -3.40
N PHE A 160 -10.79 -8.53 -3.08
CA PHE A 160 -10.76 -9.96 -3.40
C PHE A 160 -11.97 -10.69 -2.80
N ASN A 161 -12.56 -11.62 -3.57
CA ASN A 161 -13.76 -12.37 -3.17
C ASN A 161 -14.93 -11.47 -2.70
N GLU A 162 -15.13 -10.34 -3.37
CA GLU A 162 -16.21 -9.39 -3.06
C GLU A 162 -16.15 -8.79 -1.64
N ASP A 163 -14.96 -8.74 -1.03
CA ASP A 163 -14.77 -8.10 0.27
C ASP A 163 -15.21 -6.63 0.22
N SER A 164 -16.28 -6.31 0.96
CA SER A 164 -16.87 -4.98 1.01
C SER A 164 -16.05 -3.97 1.82
N LEU A 165 -15.11 -4.43 2.65
CA LEU A 165 -14.26 -3.57 3.47
C LEU A 165 -13.10 -2.97 2.69
N THR A 166 -12.81 -3.52 1.52
CA THR A 166 -11.67 -3.13 0.68
C THR A 166 -12.13 -2.63 -0.69
N ILE A 167 -11.25 -1.87 -1.34
CA ILE A 167 -11.37 -1.43 -2.74
C ILE A 167 -10.18 -1.96 -3.52
N GLN A 168 -10.34 -2.14 -4.83
CA GLN A 168 -9.23 -2.40 -5.73
C GLN A 168 -8.71 -1.09 -6.31
N VAL A 169 -7.39 -0.94 -6.36
CA VAL A 169 -6.71 0.22 -6.94
C VAL A 169 -5.67 -0.22 -7.98
N SER A 170 -5.42 0.63 -8.97
CA SER A 170 -4.40 0.40 -10.00
C SER A 170 -3.00 0.88 -9.59
N ILE A 171 -2.80 1.20 -8.30
CA ILE A 171 -1.49 1.55 -7.75
C ILE A 171 -0.58 0.30 -7.76
N PRO A 172 0.65 0.38 -8.29
CA PRO A 172 1.59 -0.74 -8.26
C PRO A 172 1.89 -1.21 -6.83
N SER A 173 1.70 -2.50 -6.57
CA SER A 173 2.10 -3.14 -5.32
C SER A 173 3.61 -3.36 -5.31
N ASN A 174 4.35 -2.39 -4.77
CA ASN A 174 5.79 -2.48 -4.57
C ASN A 174 6.09 -2.85 -3.10
N PRO A 175 7.12 -3.68 -2.85
CA PRO A 175 7.58 -3.97 -1.50
C PRO A 175 7.83 -2.68 -0.71
N GLY A 176 7.22 -2.60 0.47
CA GLY A 176 7.36 -1.48 1.41
C GLY A 176 6.22 -0.47 1.41
N ASN A 177 5.38 -0.41 0.38
CA ASN A 177 4.20 0.48 0.36
C ASN A 177 3.03 -0.04 1.22
N SER A 178 3.10 -1.30 1.65
CA SER A 178 2.20 -1.95 2.60
C SER A 178 1.97 -1.07 3.83
N GLY A 179 0.70 -0.80 4.16
CA GLY A 179 0.32 0.03 5.30
C GLY A 179 0.41 1.54 5.03
N GLY A 180 0.81 1.95 3.82
CA GLY A 180 0.81 3.34 3.40
C GLY A 180 -0.60 3.90 3.19
N PRO A 181 -0.82 5.21 3.36
CA PRO A 181 -2.11 5.83 3.13
C PRO A 181 -2.40 5.92 1.63
N ILE A 182 -3.68 5.84 1.26
CA ILE A 182 -4.18 6.19 -0.06
C ILE A 182 -4.94 7.49 0.05
N LEU A 183 -4.60 8.43 -0.83
CA LEU A 183 -5.15 9.78 -0.86
C LEU A 183 -5.86 10.06 -2.17
N ASN A 184 -6.99 10.76 -2.10
CA ASN A 184 -7.64 11.32 -3.29
C ASN A 184 -6.95 12.62 -3.75
N SER A 185 -7.39 13.19 -4.87
CA SER A 185 -6.89 14.47 -5.39
C SER A 185 -7.00 15.65 -4.41
N LYS A 186 -7.93 15.60 -3.45
CA LYS A 186 -8.09 16.61 -2.40
C LYS A 186 -7.06 16.43 -1.27
N GLY A 187 -6.28 15.35 -1.25
CA GLY A 187 -5.36 15.02 -0.15
C GLY A 187 -6.08 14.50 1.10
N GLU A 188 -7.27 13.94 0.95
CA GLU A 188 -7.96 13.21 2.02
C GLU A 188 -7.56 11.75 1.95
N ILE A 189 -7.40 11.09 3.10
CA ILE A 189 -7.16 9.65 3.13
C ILE A 189 -8.46 8.90 2.86
N VAL A 190 -8.50 8.19 1.74
CA VAL A 190 -9.62 7.34 1.32
C VAL A 190 -9.42 5.88 1.73
N GLY A 191 -8.22 5.52 2.17
CA GLY A 191 -7.93 4.17 2.65
C GLY A 191 -6.48 3.94 3.01
N MET A 192 -6.15 2.68 3.29
CA MET A 192 -4.79 2.21 3.52
C MET A 192 -4.46 1.09 2.55
N LEU A 193 -3.29 1.16 1.91
CA LEU A 193 -2.81 0.13 0.99
C LEU A 193 -2.57 -1.18 1.74
N CYS A 194 -3.21 -2.25 1.28
CA CYS A 194 -3.03 -3.58 1.82
C CYS A 194 -2.19 -4.41 0.84
N ALA A 195 -1.08 -4.97 1.31
CA ALA A 195 -0.14 -5.73 0.49
C ALA A 195 -0.62 -7.14 0.17
N LYS A 196 -1.82 -7.51 0.63
CA LYS A 196 -2.49 -8.77 0.35
C LYS A 196 -2.94 -8.78 -1.12
N SER A 197 -2.00 -8.63 -2.05
CA SER A 197 -2.18 -9.06 -3.43
C SER A 197 -2.26 -10.57 -3.39
N ASN A 198 -3.41 -11.15 -3.70
CA ASN A 198 -3.38 -12.53 -4.13
C ASN A 198 -2.56 -12.55 -5.43
N GLU A 199 -1.39 -13.18 -5.37
CA GLU A 199 -0.41 -13.22 -6.46
C GLU A 199 -0.99 -13.76 -7.78
N ILE A 200 -2.16 -14.37 -7.71
CA ILE A 200 -2.91 -14.97 -8.82
C ILE A 200 -3.47 -13.90 -9.76
N ASP A 201 -3.95 -12.76 -9.26
CA ASP A 201 -4.69 -11.78 -10.07
C ASP A 201 -3.92 -10.48 -10.35
N GLY A 202 -2.77 -10.27 -9.70
CA GLY A 202 -1.95 -9.06 -9.88
C GLY A 202 -2.64 -7.75 -9.47
N ALA A 203 -3.75 -7.83 -8.73
CA ALA A 203 -4.51 -6.71 -8.23
C ALA A 203 -3.96 -6.20 -6.89
N THR A 204 -4.07 -4.88 -6.69
CA THR A 204 -3.74 -4.21 -5.43
C THR A 204 -5.02 -3.79 -4.72
N TYR A 205 -5.08 -4.02 -3.41
CA TYR A 205 -6.25 -3.70 -2.61
C TYR A 205 -5.95 -2.68 -1.53
N ALA A 206 -6.98 -2.01 -1.06
CA ALA A 206 -6.89 -1.04 0.01
C ALA A 206 -8.07 -1.12 0.95
N ILE A 207 -7.83 -0.98 2.24
CA ILE A 207 -8.87 -0.90 3.27
C ILE A 207 -9.54 0.47 3.19
N LYS A 208 -10.87 0.53 3.14
CA LYS A 208 -11.64 1.77 3.06
C LYS A 208 -11.47 2.65 4.30
N SER A 209 -11.45 3.98 4.13
CA SER A 209 -11.42 4.95 5.24
C SER A 209 -12.59 4.77 6.21
N GLU A 210 -13.77 4.39 5.72
CA GLU A 210 -14.94 4.07 6.55
C GLU A 210 -14.64 2.97 7.59
N TYR A 211 -13.95 1.91 7.17
CA TYR A 211 -13.55 0.86 8.09
C TYR A 211 -12.50 1.35 9.09
N LEU A 212 -11.55 2.20 8.65
CA LEU A 212 -10.58 2.83 9.56
C LEU A 212 -11.27 3.67 10.63
N TYR A 213 -12.31 4.44 10.28
CA TYR A 213 -13.12 5.19 11.24
C TYR A 213 -13.72 4.28 12.32
N ASN A 214 -14.36 3.19 11.91
CA ASN A 214 -15.00 2.25 12.84
C ASN A 214 -13.98 1.61 13.79
N VAL A 215 -12.79 1.28 13.28
CA VAL A 215 -11.71 0.73 14.09
C VAL A 215 -11.20 1.75 15.12
N ILE A 216 -11.01 3.00 14.70
CA ILE A 216 -10.53 4.08 15.59
C ILE A 216 -11.57 4.40 16.67
N ASP A 217 -12.85 4.42 16.32
CA ASP A 217 -13.93 4.63 17.29
C ASP A 217 -14.01 3.49 18.31
N SER A 218 -13.91 2.23 17.83
CA SER A 218 -13.82 1.05 18.69
C SER A 218 -12.62 1.10 19.62
N LEU A 219 -11.45 1.53 19.12
CA LEU A 219 -10.25 1.73 19.93
C LEU A 219 -10.48 2.79 21.01
N ASN A 220 -11.06 3.94 20.65
CA ASN A 220 -11.36 5.04 21.56
C ASN A 220 -12.33 4.68 22.69
N SER A 221 -13.19 3.67 22.49
CA SER A 221 -14.08 3.16 23.55
C SER A 221 -13.32 2.49 24.71
N LYS A 222 -12.11 1.98 24.43
CA LYS A 222 -11.26 1.25 25.39
C LYS A 222 -10.16 2.14 26.00
N LEU A 223 -9.86 3.27 25.36
CA LEU A 223 -8.81 4.19 25.78
C LEU A 223 -9.32 5.17 26.85
N GLU A 224 -8.43 5.48 27.79
CA GLU A 224 -8.63 6.59 28.73
C GLU A 224 -8.78 7.92 27.99
N ILE A 225 -9.52 8.87 28.57
CA ILE A 225 -9.87 10.15 27.96
C ILE A 225 -8.64 10.89 27.39
N ASN A 226 -7.54 10.91 28.14
CA ASN A 226 -6.31 11.61 27.75
C ASN A 226 -5.52 10.91 26.63
N ASN A 227 -5.83 9.64 26.37
CA ASN A 227 -5.13 8.82 25.39
C ASN A 227 -5.94 8.60 24.11
N LYS A 228 -7.17 9.14 24.01
CA LYS A 228 -8.02 8.99 22.84
C LYS A 228 -7.38 9.55 21.57
N VAL A 229 -7.59 8.86 20.47
CA VAL A 229 -7.24 9.26 19.12
C VAL A 229 -8.25 10.30 18.65
N VAL A 230 -7.82 11.56 18.54
CA VAL A 230 -8.64 12.64 17.98
C VAL A 230 -8.29 12.83 16.51
N LEU A 231 -9.21 12.46 15.63
CA LEU A 231 -9.00 12.58 14.19
C LEU A 231 -9.10 14.05 13.74
N PRO A 232 -8.28 14.48 12.78
CA PRO A 232 -8.36 15.83 12.24
C PRO A 232 -9.68 16.04 11.51
N LYS A 233 -10.32 17.17 11.79
CA LYS A 233 -11.57 17.59 11.12
C LYS A 233 -11.31 18.34 9.81
N TYR A 234 -10.13 18.92 9.67
CA TYR A 234 -9.76 19.78 8.55
C TYR A 234 -8.70 19.12 7.68
N ASN A 235 -8.71 19.47 6.40
CA ASN A 235 -7.73 19.02 5.44
C ASN A 235 -6.83 20.19 5.02
N ASN A 236 -5.56 20.19 5.44
CA ASN A 236 -4.59 21.22 5.09
C ASN A 236 -3.87 20.95 3.75
N LEU A 237 -4.25 19.86 3.06
CA LEU A 237 -3.71 19.46 1.76
C LEU A 237 -4.58 19.92 0.57
N SER A 238 -5.86 20.26 0.78
CA SER A 238 -6.85 20.50 -0.29
C SER A 238 -6.50 21.58 -1.30
N HIS A 239 -5.76 22.62 -0.88
CA HIS A 239 -5.42 23.77 -1.72
C HIS A 239 -3.96 23.80 -2.20
N SER A 240 -3.23 22.72 -1.97
CA SER A 240 -1.84 22.56 -2.40
C SER A 240 -1.76 21.74 -3.67
N ASP A 241 -0.78 22.04 -4.53
CA ASP A 241 -0.41 21.15 -5.62
C ASP A 241 0.17 19.83 -5.09
N ARG A 242 0.26 18.81 -5.95
CA ARG A 242 0.70 17.48 -5.54
C ARG A 242 2.09 17.49 -4.86
N PRO A 243 3.13 18.17 -5.38
CA PRO A 243 4.41 18.26 -4.70
C PRO A 243 4.33 18.86 -3.29
N GLN A 244 3.55 19.92 -3.09
CA GLN A 244 3.34 20.51 -1.77
C GLN A 244 2.53 19.60 -0.84
N GLN A 245 1.53 18.88 -1.37
CA GLN A 245 0.80 17.88 -0.59
C GLN A 245 1.76 16.82 -0.06
N ILE A 246 2.60 16.25 -0.93
CA ILE A 246 3.62 15.26 -0.57
C ILE A 246 4.59 15.81 0.48
N LYS A 247 5.08 17.04 0.29
CA LYS A 247 6.01 17.69 1.23
C LYS A 247 5.42 17.89 2.62
N LYS A 248 4.11 18.12 2.73
CA LYS A 248 3.41 18.29 4.02
C LYS A 248 3.13 16.95 4.70
N ILE A 249 2.68 15.95 3.94
CA ILE A 249 2.25 14.67 4.50
C ILE A 249 3.43 13.76 4.87
N GLN A 250 4.58 13.85 4.19
CA GLN A 250 5.74 13.01 4.49
C GLN A 250 6.16 13.04 5.98
N ASN A 251 5.91 14.14 6.70
CA ASN A 251 6.21 14.30 8.13
C ASN A 251 5.42 13.34 9.02
N VAL A 252 4.31 12.80 8.53
CA VAL A 252 3.45 11.87 9.26
C VAL A 252 3.46 10.47 8.63
N ILE A 253 4.34 10.22 7.66
CA ILE A 253 4.56 8.89 7.08
C ILE A 253 5.82 8.28 7.71
N PHE A 254 5.65 7.11 8.30
CA PHE A 254 6.68 6.41 9.04
C PHE A 254 7.07 5.12 8.34
N LYS A 255 8.37 4.82 8.35
CA LYS A 255 8.85 3.47 8.07
C LYS A 255 8.62 2.65 9.32
N VAL A 256 7.91 1.54 9.18
CA VAL A 256 7.72 0.56 10.25
C VAL A 256 8.78 -0.51 10.07
N GLU A 257 9.54 -0.78 11.12
CA GLU A 257 10.54 -1.85 11.17
C GLU A 257 10.17 -2.80 12.30
N ALA A 258 10.12 -4.11 12.01
CA ALA A 258 9.82 -5.13 13.01
C ALA A 258 10.92 -6.20 13.01
N TYR A 259 11.35 -6.59 14.21
CA TYR A 259 12.47 -7.47 14.51
C TYR A 259 12.12 -8.50 15.57
#